data_AF-A0A926IJ47-F1
#
_entry.id   AF-A0A926IJ47-F1
#
_cell.length_a   1.000
_cell.length_b   1.000
_cell.length_c   1.000
_cell.angle_alpha   90.00
_cell.angle_beta   90.00
_cell.angle_gamma   90.00
#
_symmetry.space_group_name_H-M   'P 1'
#
loop_
_entity.id
_entity.type
_entity.pdbx_description
1 polymer ?
#
loop_
_entity_poly.entity_id
_entity_poly.type
_entity_poly.pdbx_seq_one_letter_code
_entity_poly.pdbx_strand_id
1 'polypeptide(L)' 'MLYVIIIFLIISFIDLPNLIKKDSKKELIVVCSILCFGFILSSLYALGIDLPSPLVGIENFLKNILKLGYKDQ' A
#
# COMPACT_ATOMS: atom_id res chain seq x y z
N MET A 1 -7.10 -14.65 -0.48
CA MET A 1 -8.25 -13.72 -0.29
C MET A 1 -8.77 -13.72 1.15
N LEU A 2 -9.27 -14.85 1.69
CA LEU A 2 -9.90 -14.88 3.02
C LEU A 2 -8.96 -14.45 4.18
N TYR A 3 -7.69 -14.86 4.14
CA TYR A 3 -6.68 -14.41 5.12
C TYR A 3 -6.43 -12.89 5.11
N VAL A 4 -6.42 -12.28 3.92
CA VAL A 4 -6.23 -10.82 3.77
C VAL A 4 -7.37 -10.09 4.47
N ILE A 5 -8.61 -10.52 4.20
CA ILE A 5 -9.80 -9.90 4.81
C ILE A 5 -9.76 -10.01 6.35
N ILE A 6 -9.41 -11.18 6.89
CA ILE A 6 -9.33 -11.39 8.35
C ILE A 6 -8.29 -10.48 8.99
N ILE A 7 -7.08 -10.40 8.41
CA ILE A 7 -5.99 -9.58 8.95
C ILE A 7 -6.40 -8.10 8.96
N PHE A 8 -6.93 -7.60 7.84
CA PHE A 8 -7.37 -6.20 7.76
C PHE A 8 -8.56 -5.91 8.69
N LEU A 9 -9.45 -6.88 8.94
CA LEU A 9 -10.51 -6.74 9.94
C LEU A 9 -9.92 -6.57 11.35
N ILE A 10 -8.96 -7.41 11.73
CA ILE A 10 -8.33 -7.35 13.05
C ILE A 10 -7.62 -6.01 13.25
N ILE A 11 -6.83 -5.58 12.26
CA ILE A 11 -6.12 -4.29 12.33
C ILE A 11 -7.13 -3.15 12.45
N SER A 12 -8.16 -3.13 11.59
CA SER A 12 -9.19 -2.09 11.62
C SER A 12 -9.91 -2.05 12.98
N PHE A 13 -10.20 -3.21 13.58
CA PHE A 13 -10.87 -3.29 14.88
C PHE A 13 -10.00 -2.82 16.05
N ILE A 14 -8.68 -2.82 15.91
CA ILE A 14 -7.75 -2.29 16.93
C ILE A 14 -7.55 -0.78 16.71
N ASP A 15 -7.30 -0.36 15.46
CA ASP A 15 -6.97 1.01 15.13
C ASP A 15 -8.17 1.97 15.16
N LEU A 16 -9.32 1.60 14.56
CA LEU A 16 -10.51 2.48 14.51
C LEU A 16 -10.99 2.94 15.89
N PRO A 17 -11.23 2.06 16.88
CA PRO A 17 -11.76 2.51 18.16
C PRO A 17 -10.75 3.37 18.92
N ASN A 18 -9.45 3.12 18.74
CA ASN A 18 -8.41 3.94 19.34
C ASN A 18 -8.41 5.37 18.75
N LEU A 19 -8.57 5.48 17.43
CA LEU A 19 -8.63 6.77 16.72
C LEU A 19 -9.93 7.55 16.98
N ILE A 20 -11.06 6.85 17.08
CA ILE A 20 -12.35 7.46 17.40
C ILE A 20 -12.33 8.06 18.81
N LYS A 21 -11.70 7.38 19.78
CA LYS A 21 -11.55 7.89 21.16
C LYS A 21 -10.66 9.13 21.27
N LYS A 22 -9.76 9.35 20.31
CA LYS A 22 -8.81 10.47 20.28
C LYS A 22 -9.38 11.72 19.58
N ASP A 23 -10.63 11.68 19.11
CA ASP A 23 -11.39 12.75 18.40
C ASP A 23 -10.63 13.38 17.20
N SER A 24 -9.61 12.68 16.71
CA SER A 24 -8.67 13.19 15.73
C SER A 24 -9.08 12.71 14.34
N LYS A 25 -10.12 13.34 13.79
CA LYS A 25 -10.67 13.02 12.45
C LYS A 25 -9.62 13.01 11.34
N LYS A 26 -8.58 13.85 11.46
CA LYS A 26 -7.46 13.88 10.51
C LYS A 26 -6.59 12.62 10.60
N GLU A 27 -6.24 12.17 11.81
CA GLU A 27 -5.50 10.92 12.00
C GLU A 27 -6.32 9.72 11.51
N LEU A 28 -7.63 9.71 11.78
CA LEU A 28 -8.52 8.65 11.32
C LEU A 28 -8.53 8.53 9.79
N ILE A 29 -8.60 9.67 9.07
CA ILE A 29 -8.54 9.68 7.60
C ILE A 29 -7.19 9.14 7.09
N VAL A 30 -6.08 9.52 7.71
CA VAL A 30 -4.74 9.05 7.31
C VAL A 30 -4.59 7.55 7.54
N VAL A 31 -5.02 7.04 8.69
CA VAL A 31 -4.94 5.60 8.98
C VAL A 31 -5.86 4.82 8.04
N CYS A 32 -7.10 5.27 7.84
CA CYS A 32 -8.01 4.63 6.89
C CYS A 32 -7.47 4.65 5.47
N SER A 33 -6.85 5.73 5.01
CA SER A 33 -6.30 5.79 3.65
C SER A 33 -5.15 4.81 3.47
N ILE A 34 -4.24 4.71 4.44
CA ILE A 34 -3.15 3.73 4.45
C ILE A 34 -3.70 2.30 4.49
N LEU A 35 -4.71 2.05 5.33
CA LEU A 35 -5.33 0.73 5.46
C LEU A 35 -5.98 0.30 4.15
N CYS A 36 -6.75 1.18 3.53
CA CYS A 36 -7.37 0.95 2.22
C CYS A 36 -6.31 0.69 1.15
N PHE A 37 -5.23 1.47 1.14
CA PHE A 37 -4.15 1.29 0.17
C PHE A 37 -3.48 -0.09 0.31
N GLY A 38 -3.13 -0.47 1.54
CA GLY A 38 -2.58 -1.79 1.83
C GLY A 38 -3.54 -2.92 1.47
N PHE A 39 -4.84 -2.75 1.71
CA PHE A 39 -5.86 -3.75 1.39
C PHE A 39 -6.01 -3.95 -0.12
N ILE A 40 -6.02 -2.86 -0.89
CA ILE A 40 -6.08 -2.89 -2.36
C ILE A 40 -4.84 -3.60 -2.91
N LEU A 41 -3.63 -3.23 -2.47
CA LEU A 41 -2.39 -3.88 -2.90
C LEU A 41 -2.39 -5.38 -2.56
N SER A 42 -2.76 -5.72 -1.33
CA SER A 42 -2.83 -7.12 -0.88
C SER A 42 -3.89 -7.91 -1.64
N SER A 43 -5.00 -7.27 -2.02
CA SER A 43 -6.05 -7.90 -2.82
C SER A 43 -5.60 -8.10 -4.26
N LEU A 44 -4.96 -7.11 -4.89
CA LEU A 44 -4.36 -7.26 -6.22
C LEU A 44 -3.36 -8.43 -6.24
N TYR A 45 -2.48 -8.48 -5.25
CA TYR A 45 -1.51 -9.57 -5.11
C TYR A 45 -2.21 -10.93 -4.93
N ALA A 46 -3.21 -11.01 -4.05
CA ALA A 46 -3.94 -12.24 -3.80
C ALA A 46 -4.88 -12.67 -4.96
N LEU A 47 -5.17 -11.79 -5.91
CA LEU A 47 -5.85 -12.11 -7.18
C LEU A 47 -4.87 -12.66 -8.23
N GLY A 48 -3.57 -12.74 -7.91
CA GLY A 48 -2.53 -13.18 -8.85
C GLY A 48 -2.19 -12.14 -9.91
N ILE A 49 -2.54 -10.86 -9.68
CA ILE A 49 -2.05 -9.77 -10.51
C ILE A 49 -0.58 -9.58 -10.15
N ASP A 50 0.30 -9.87 -11.11
CA ASP A 50 1.73 -9.60 -10.99
C ASP A 50 1.93 -8.11 -10.80
N LEU A 51 2.14 -7.72 -9.54
CA LEU A 51 2.54 -6.37 -9.22
C LEU A 51 3.96 -6.19 -9.76
N PRO A 52 4.18 -5.32 -10.76
CA PRO A 52 5.52 -5.11 -11.28
C PRO A 52 6.41 -4.67 -10.12
N SER A 53 7.60 -5.27 -10.03
CA SER A 53 8.50 -4.97 -8.93
C SER A 53 8.77 -3.45 -8.91
N PRO A 54 8.79 -2.81 -7.72
CA PRO A 54 9.09 -1.38 -7.61
C PRO A 54 10.43 -1.01 -8.26
N LEU A 55 11.36 -1.96 -8.33
CA LEU A 55 12.63 -1.84 -9.05
C LEU A 55 12.43 -1.48 -10.52
N VAL A 56 11.48 -2.11 -11.23
CA VAL A 56 11.16 -1.77 -12.62
C VAL A 56 10.64 -0.34 -12.71
N GLY A 57 9.81 0.08 -11.76
CA GLY A 57 9.31 1.46 -11.69
C GLY A 57 10.44 2.48 -11.45
N ILE A 58 11.34 2.19 -10.51
CA ILE A 58 12.50 3.02 -10.17
C ILE A 58 13.48 3.09 -11.34
N GLU A 59 13.78 1.96 -11.98
CA GLU A 59 14.63 1.89 -13.16
C GLU A 59 14.06 2.73 -14.30
N ASN A 60 12.74 2.61 -14.54
CA ASN A 60 12.06 3.38 -15.57
C ASN A 60 12.03 4.89 -15.23
N PHE A 61 11.91 5.25 -13.94
CA PHE A 61 12.00 6.64 -13.48
C PHE A 61 13.42 7.21 -13.67
N LEU A 62 14.45 6.45 -13.28
CA LEU A 62 15.85 6.82 -13.45
C LEU A 62 16.23 6.96 -14.93
N LYS A 63 15.82 6.01 -15.78
CA LYS A 63 16.10 6.01 -17.21
C LYS A 63 15.34 7.10 -17.96
N ASN A 64 14.06 7.32 -17.68
CA ASN A 64 13.24 8.25 -18.48
C ASN A 64 13.20 9.68 -17.95
N ILE A 65 13.21 9.87 -16.64
CA ILE A 65 13.04 11.20 -16.02
C ILE A 65 14.40 11.80 -15.68
N LEU A 66 15.28 11.02 -15.04
CA LEU A 66 16.63 11.48 -14.73
C LEU A 66 17.60 11.30 -15.90
N LYS A 67 17.24 10.51 -16.94
CA LYS A 67 18.14 10.16 -18.06
C LYS A 67 19.49 9.60 -17.60
N LEU A 68 19.53 9.04 -16.38
CA LEU A 68 20.68 8.33 -15.87
C LEU A 68 20.60 6.92 -16.45
N GLY A 69 20.90 6.82 -17.74
CA GLY A 69 21.06 5.56 -18.43
C GLY A 69 22.28 4.85 -17.85
N TYR A 70 22.08 3.92 -16.94
CA TYR A 70 23.09 2.90 -16.69
C TYR A 70 23.24 2.13 -18.01
N LYS A 71 24.41 2.30 -18.61
CA LYS A 71 24.81 1.63 -19.85
C LYS A 71 25.14 0.21 -19.43
N ASP A 72 24.13 -0.65 -19.44
CA ASP A 72 24.32 -2.09 -19.30
C ASP A 72 25.28 -2.54 -20.41
N GLN A 73 26.53 -2.86 -20.03
CA GLN A 73 27.49 -3.59 -20.85
C GLN A 73 27.14 -5.07 -20.81
#